data_AF-A0A958VYL2-F1
#
_entry.id   AF-A0A958VYL2-F1
#
_cell.length_a   1.000
_cell.length_b   1.000
_cell.length_c   1.000
_cell.angle_alpha   90.00
_cell.angle_beta   90.00
_cell.angle_gamma   90.00
#
_symmetry.space_group_name_H-M   'P 1'
#
loop_
_entity.id
_entity.type
_entity.pdbx_description
1 polymer ?
#
loop_
_entity_poly.entity_id
_entity_poly.type
_entity_poly.pdbx_seq_one_letter_code
_entity_poly.pdbx_strand_id
1 'polypeptide(L)'
;MKMFGIIFLIVGLSIFSAGVIWFQFEYEHIMEGILEAMIGPSVLLFMGFVFSSIGGAVFYHQYRLRKKRDLLMRTGRKIQARVSEIGFNRSITVNGRHPYIVTCEANVAGKDLTFKSENIFASLLLNNGDEVPVYIDFRDPGKYWVEVPEAAMRK
;
A
#
# COMPACT_ATOMS: atom_id res chain seq x y z
N MET A 1 -5.25 -8.18 0.07
CA MET A 1 -3.98 -7.50 0.44
C MET A 1 -3.97 -6.90 1.85
N LYS A 2 -5.02 -6.19 2.30
CA LYS A 2 -5.11 -5.62 3.67
C LYS A 2 -4.88 -6.66 4.78
N MET A 3 -5.47 -7.84 4.63
CA MET A 3 -5.37 -8.92 5.61
C MET A 3 -3.95 -9.51 5.67
N PHE A 4 -3.29 -9.69 4.51
CA PHE A 4 -1.94 -10.25 4.44
C PHE A 4 -0.91 -9.36 5.15
N GLY A 5 -0.90 -8.04 4.92
CA GLY A 5 0.05 -7.14 5.58
C GLY A 5 -0.09 -7.13 7.12
N ILE A 6 -1.32 -7.21 7.61
CA ILE A 6 -1.60 -7.29 9.06
C ILE A 6 -1.13 -8.65 9.62
N ILE A 7 -1.37 -9.75 8.92
CA ILE A 7 -0.90 -11.08 9.32
C ILE A 7 0.64 -11.09 9.41
N PHE A 8 1.34 -10.57 8.39
CA PHE A 8 2.81 -10.49 8.41
C PHE A 8 3.35 -9.63 9.55
N LEU A 9 2.68 -8.53 9.89
CA LEU A 9 3.05 -7.68 11.02
C LEU A 9 2.85 -8.41 12.36
N ILE A 10 1.70 -9.07 12.56
CA ILE A 10 1.42 -9.81 13.79
C ILE A 10 2.40 -10.97 13.95
N VAL A 11 2.57 -11.79 12.91
CA VAL A 11 3.48 -12.95 12.93
C VAL A 11 4.93 -12.49 13.15
N GLY A 12 5.37 -11.43 12.47
CA GLY A 12 6.71 -10.87 12.66
C GLY A 12 6.96 -10.40 14.09
N LEU A 13 5.99 -9.71 14.70
CA LEU A 13 6.10 -9.25 16.09
C LEU A 13 6.09 -10.43 17.08
N SER A 14 5.28 -11.45 16.85
CA SER A 14 5.26 -12.66 17.69
C SER A 14 6.61 -13.38 17.64
N ILE A 15 7.19 -13.58 16.46
CA ILE A 15 8.52 -14.20 16.29
C ILE A 15 9.60 -13.34 16.96
N PHE A 16 9.53 -12.02 16.80
CA PHE A 16 10.47 -11.11 17.44
C PHE A 16 10.40 -11.20 18.97
N SER A 17 9.18 -11.18 19.55
CA SER A 17 9.01 -11.35 21.00
C SER A 17 9.53 -12.69 21.51
N ALA A 18 9.33 -13.78 20.77
CA ALA A 18 9.87 -15.09 21.13
C ALA A 18 11.40 -15.10 21.12
N GLY A 19 12.02 -14.44 20.12
CA GLY A 19 13.47 -14.26 20.06
C GLY A 19 14.02 -13.44 21.23
N VAL A 20 13.33 -12.37 21.66
CA VAL A 20 13.71 -11.58 22.84
C VAL A 20 13.61 -12.41 24.12
N ILE A 21 12.51 -13.15 24.30
CA ILE A 21 12.29 -13.99 25.49
C ILE A 21 13.34 -15.10 25.56
N TRP A 22 13.62 -15.77 24.44
CA TRP A 22 14.65 -16.80 24.39
C TRP A 22 16.03 -16.20 24.66
N PHE A 23 16.36 -15.04 24.09
CA PHE A 23 17.60 -14.34 24.40
C PHE A 23 17.76 -14.04 25.89
N GLN A 24 16.68 -13.59 26.56
CA GLN A 24 16.70 -13.30 28.00
C GLN A 24 16.92 -14.56 28.85
N PHE A 25 16.24 -15.66 28.52
CA PHE A 25 16.34 -16.92 29.26
C PHE A 25 17.71 -17.60 29.08
N GLU A 26 18.23 -17.60 27.84
CA GLU A 26 19.54 -18.17 27.51
C GLU A 26 20.67 -17.34 28.12
N TYR A 27 20.53 -16.00 28.16
CA TYR A 27 21.50 -15.09 28.79
C TYR A 27 21.75 -15.41 30.27
N GLU A 28 20.73 -15.88 30.98
CA GLU A 28 20.82 -16.26 32.39
C GLU A 28 21.57 -17.60 32.61
N HIS A 29 21.76 -18.42 31.56
CA HIS A 29 22.42 -19.73 31.58
C HIS A 29 23.82 -19.76 30.92
N ILE A 30 24.35 -18.62 30.46
CA ILE A 30 25.65 -18.56 29.76
C ILE A 30 26.80 -18.80 30.74
N MET A 31 27.21 -20.06 30.91
CA MET A 31 28.47 -20.40 31.58
C MET A 31 29.45 -21.24 30.74
N GLU A 32 29.10 -21.84 29.58
CA GLU A 32 30.05 -22.75 28.90
C GLU A 32 30.12 -22.71 27.35
N GLY A 33 29.36 -21.88 26.63
CA GLY A 33 29.41 -21.89 25.16
C GLY A 33 28.76 -20.68 24.46
N ILE A 34 29.51 -19.58 24.34
CA ILE A 34 28.98 -18.28 23.93
C ILE A 34 28.52 -18.22 22.45
N LEU A 35 29.15 -18.99 21.55
CA LEU A 35 28.84 -18.92 20.11
C LEU A 35 27.56 -19.70 19.74
N GLU A 36 27.39 -20.92 20.27
CA GLU A 36 26.23 -21.79 20.01
C GLU A 36 24.94 -21.19 20.59
N ALA A 37 25.03 -20.61 21.80
CA ALA A 37 23.89 -20.01 22.51
C ALA A 37 23.34 -18.74 21.83
N MET A 38 24.16 -18.00 21.08
CA MET A 38 23.75 -16.73 20.47
C MET A 38 23.14 -16.88 19.07
N ILE A 39 23.39 -17.98 18.35
CA ILE A 39 22.95 -18.14 16.96
C ILE A 39 21.42 -18.24 16.88
N GLY A 40 20.79 -19.09 17.71
CA GLY A 40 19.35 -19.34 17.69
C GLY A 40 18.51 -18.07 17.90
N PRO A 41 18.70 -17.34 19.03
CA PRO A 41 17.97 -16.10 19.29
C PRO A 41 18.23 -15.01 18.23
N SER A 42 19.47 -14.89 17.75
CA SER A 42 19.82 -13.90 16.72
C SER A 42 19.07 -14.13 15.40
N VAL A 43 18.92 -15.39 14.98
CA VAL A 43 18.16 -15.74 13.77
C VAL A 43 16.68 -15.37 13.93
N LEU A 44 16.07 -15.66 15.07
CA LEU A 44 14.66 -15.31 15.33
C LEU A 44 14.44 -13.80 15.38
N LEU A 45 15.34 -13.06 16.02
CA LEU A 45 15.28 -11.59 16.07
C LEU A 45 15.40 -10.99 14.67
N PHE A 46 16.38 -11.45 13.88
CA PHE A 46 16.55 -11.00 12.51
C PHE A 46 15.32 -11.31 11.65
N MET A 47 14.81 -12.54 11.72
CA MET A 47 13.65 -12.95 10.93
C MET A 47 12.37 -12.20 11.34
N GLY A 48 12.13 -12.06 12.65
CA GLY A 48 11.03 -11.27 13.19
C GLY A 48 11.10 -9.80 12.78
N PHE A 49 12.30 -9.21 12.75
CA PHE A 49 12.53 -7.85 12.27
C PHE A 49 12.23 -7.71 10.78
N VAL A 50 12.71 -8.63 9.94
CA VAL A 50 12.44 -8.63 8.50
C VAL A 50 10.94 -8.69 8.23
N PHE A 51 10.22 -9.65 8.82
CA PHE A 51 8.78 -9.78 8.62
C PHE A 51 7.99 -8.58 9.16
N SER A 52 8.37 -8.05 10.33
CA SER A 52 7.74 -6.85 10.89
C SER A 52 7.95 -5.62 10.02
N SER A 53 9.14 -5.45 9.44
CA SER A 53 9.46 -4.33 8.55
C SER A 53 8.62 -4.34 7.28
N ILE A 54 8.45 -5.52 6.66
CA ILE A 54 7.62 -5.71 5.46
C ILE A 54 6.15 -5.44 5.79
N GLY A 55 5.62 -6.05 6.86
CA GLY A 55 4.25 -5.82 7.32
C GLY A 55 3.99 -4.35 7.65
N GLY A 56 4.94 -3.70 8.33
CA GLY A 56 4.90 -2.28 8.69
C GLY A 56 4.89 -1.36 7.47
N ALA A 57 5.71 -1.63 6.46
CA ALA A 57 5.76 -0.84 5.22
C ALA A 57 4.41 -0.90 4.47
N VAL A 58 3.83 -2.10 4.32
CA VAL A 58 2.51 -2.27 3.69
C VAL A 58 1.43 -1.54 4.48
N PHE A 59 1.43 -1.67 5.81
CA PHE A 59 0.46 -0.98 6.66
C PHE A 59 0.58 0.54 6.56
N TYR A 60 1.80 1.07 6.61
CA TYR A 60 2.09 2.50 6.51
C TYR A 60 1.62 3.08 5.16
N HIS A 61 1.93 2.40 4.06
CA HIS A 61 1.48 2.81 2.72
C HIS A 61 -0.04 2.90 2.65
N GLN A 62 -0.74 1.87 3.16
CA GLN A 62 -2.21 1.84 3.18
C GLN A 62 -2.80 2.94 4.06
N TYR A 63 -2.19 3.21 5.22
CA TYR A 63 -2.61 4.29 6.11
C TYR A 63 -2.48 5.66 5.43
N ARG A 64 -1.34 5.90 4.75
CA ARG A 64 -1.09 7.13 3.98
C ARG A 64 -2.10 7.32 2.86
N LEU A 65 -2.40 6.27 2.09
CA LEU A 65 -3.40 6.32 1.02
C LEU A 65 -4.80 6.64 1.55
N ARG A 66 -5.24 5.96 2.62
CA ARG A 66 -6.54 6.24 3.25
C ARG A 66 -6.62 7.67 3.75
N LYS A 67 -5.58 8.14 4.44
CA LYS A 67 -5.52 9.51 4.95
C LYS A 67 -5.58 10.54 3.82
N LYS A 68 -4.85 10.30 2.72
CA LYS A 68 -4.88 11.16 1.51
C LYS A 68 -6.29 11.21 0.92
N ARG A 69 -6.91 10.04 0.70
CA ARG A 69 -8.27 9.92 0.20
C ARG A 69 -9.26 10.65 1.11
N ASP A 70 -9.25 10.34 2.40
CA ASP A 70 -10.22 10.89 3.36
C ASP A 70 -10.08 12.41 3.50
N LEU A 71 -8.84 12.93 3.44
CA LEU A 71 -8.59 14.37 3.40
C LEU A 71 -9.18 14.99 2.13
N LEU A 72 -8.85 14.45 0.95
CA LEU A 72 -9.32 15.00 -0.33
C LEU A 72 -10.83 14.86 -0.53
N MET A 73 -11.46 13.83 0.03
CA MET A 73 -12.92 13.69 0.02
C MET A 73 -13.61 14.72 0.92
N ARG A 74 -12.94 15.19 1.98
CA ARG A 74 -13.50 16.19 2.92
C ARG A 74 -13.22 17.64 2.50
N THR A 75 -12.02 17.91 2.00
CA THR A 75 -11.55 19.28 1.73
C THR A 75 -11.33 19.57 0.26
N GLY A 76 -11.17 18.53 -0.56
CA GLY A 76 -10.97 18.67 -1.99
C GLY A 76 -12.29 18.97 -2.70
N ARG A 77 -12.18 19.51 -3.91
CA ARG A 77 -13.34 19.71 -4.79
C ARG A 77 -13.44 18.56 -5.77
N LYS A 78 -14.66 18.09 -5.96
CA LYS A 78 -15.00 17.03 -6.92
C LYS A 78 -15.13 17.64 -8.32
N ILE A 79 -14.43 17.08 -9.28
CA ILE A 79 -14.55 17.37 -10.72
C ILE A 79 -14.81 16.06 -11.46
N GLN A 80 -15.45 16.15 -12.63
CA GLN A 80 -15.55 15.01 -13.54
C GLN A 80 -14.37 15.06 -14.51
N ALA A 81 -13.61 13.97 -14.57
CA ALA A 81 -12.51 13.81 -15.50
C ALA A 81 -12.83 12.70 -16.49
N ARG A 82 -12.42 12.88 -17.73
CA ARG A 82 -12.65 11.91 -18.80
C ARG A 82 -11.52 10.90 -18.84
N VAL A 83 -11.84 9.61 -18.88
CA VAL A 83 -10.84 8.54 -19.02
C VAL A 83 -10.20 8.66 -20.41
N SER A 84 -8.89 8.90 -20.44
CA SER A 84 -8.12 8.95 -21.69
C SER A 84 -7.50 7.60 -22.02
N GLU A 85 -7.01 6.88 -21.01
CA GLU A 85 -6.35 5.59 -21.19
C GLU A 85 -6.55 4.66 -19.99
N ILE A 86 -6.74 3.37 -20.25
CA ILE A 86 -6.66 2.31 -19.24
C ILE A 86 -5.45 1.44 -19.57
N GLY A 87 -4.39 1.58 -18.78
CA GLY A 87 -3.11 0.90 -18.98
C GLY A 87 -2.77 -0.08 -17.86
N PHE A 88 -1.58 -0.68 -17.95
CA PHE A 88 -1.02 -1.54 -16.91
C PHE A 88 0.20 -0.90 -16.26
N ASN A 89 0.29 -1.00 -14.94
CA ASN A 89 1.53 -0.67 -14.25
C ASN A 89 2.56 -1.80 -14.43
N ARG A 90 3.46 -1.66 -15.39
CA ARG A 90 4.52 -2.65 -15.63
C ARG A 90 5.60 -2.66 -14.55
N SER A 91 5.66 -1.64 -13.69
CA SER A 91 6.66 -1.59 -12.61
C SER A 91 6.31 -2.50 -11.43
N ILE A 92 5.04 -2.92 -11.32
CA ILE A 92 4.56 -3.76 -10.22
C ILE A 92 3.95 -5.02 -10.80
N THR A 93 4.37 -6.17 -10.25
CA THR A 93 3.81 -7.48 -10.59
C THR A 93 3.47 -8.20 -9.31
N VAL A 94 2.21 -8.61 -9.15
CA VAL A 94 1.76 -9.42 -8.01
C VAL A 94 1.12 -10.68 -8.57
N ASN A 95 1.65 -11.85 -8.18
CA ASN A 95 1.20 -13.16 -8.68
C ASN A 95 1.16 -13.24 -10.22
N GLY A 96 2.17 -12.70 -10.90
CA GLY A 96 2.25 -12.68 -12.36
C GLY A 96 1.25 -11.75 -13.06
N ARG A 97 0.51 -10.91 -12.31
CA ARG A 97 -0.44 -9.94 -12.86
C ARG A 97 0.02 -8.51 -12.57
N HIS A 98 -0.04 -7.67 -13.61
CA HIS A 98 0.15 -6.23 -13.48
C HIS A 98 -1.18 -5.57 -13.11
N PRO A 99 -1.19 -4.62 -12.16
CA PRO A 99 -2.40 -3.86 -11.87
C PRO A 99 -2.73 -2.91 -13.01
N TYR A 100 -4.02 -2.64 -13.18
CA TYR A 100 -4.53 -1.60 -14.07
C TYR A 100 -4.30 -0.22 -13.46
N ILE A 101 -4.06 0.77 -14.32
CA ILE A 101 -4.06 2.20 -13.99
C ILE A 101 -5.01 2.89 -14.96
N VAL A 102 -5.94 3.68 -14.41
CA VAL A 102 -6.81 4.56 -15.19
C VAL A 102 -6.18 5.94 -15.24
N THR A 103 -5.88 6.41 -16.44
CA THR A 103 -5.46 7.78 -16.72
C THR A 103 -6.67 8.57 -17.20
N CYS A 104 -6.89 9.73 -16.61
CA CYS A 104 -8.01 10.60 -16.94
C CYS A 104 -7.55 12.06 -17.04
N GLU A 105 -8.25 12.83 -17.83
CA GLU A 105 -7.93 14.21 -18.17
C GLU A 105 -9.12 15.11 -17.89
N ALA A 106 -8.86 16.29 -17.34
CA ALA A 106 -9.86 17.34 -17.18
C ALA A 106 -9.24 18.72 -17.36
N ASN A 107 -10.01 19.64 -17.94
CA ASN A 107 -9.64 21.04 -17.96
C ASN A 107 -10.07 21.70 -16.64
N VAL A 108 -9.09 22.14 -15.85
CA VAL A 108 -9.33 22.80 -14.56
C VAL A 108 -8.79 24.22 -14.65
N ALA A 109 -9.69 25.21 -14.62
CA ALA A 109 -9.34 26.63 -14.71
C ALA A 109 -8.49 26.97 -15.95
N GLY A 110 -8.80 26.39 -17.11
CA GLY A 110 -8.12 26.66 -18.37
C GLY A 110 -6.82 25.86 -18.57
N LYS A 111 -6.48 24.93 -17.67
CA LYS A 111 -5.33 24.03 -17.79
C LYS A 111 -5.79 22.59 -17.94
N ASP A 112 -5.26 21.89 -18.92
CA ASP A 112 -5.46 20.45 -19.06
C ASP A 112 -4.55 19.73 -18.06
N LEU A 113 -5.19 19.00 -17.13
CA LEU A 113 -4.52 18.23 -16.09
C LEU A 113 -4.79 16.74 -16.30
N THR A 114 -3.74 15.95 -16.19
CA THR A 114 -3.80 14.49 -16.25
C THR A 114 -3.72 13.91 -14.84
N PHE A 115 -4.64 13.00 -14.53
CA PHE A 115 -4.75 12.33 -13.23
C PHE A 115 -4.64 10.82 -13.43
N LYS A 116 -3.89 10.17 -12.54
CA LYS A 116 -3.74 8.70 -12.55
C LYS A 116 -4.37 8.08 -11.32
N SER A 117 -5.12 7.00 -11.51
CA SER A 117 -5.63 6.21 -10.39
C SER A 117 -4.50 5.50 -9.64
N GLU A 118 -4.82 5.05 -8.43
CA GLU A 118 -4.01 4.03 -7.76
C GLU A 118 -4.04 2.71 -8.54
N ASN A 119 -3.17 1.77 -8.17
CA ASN A 119 -3.10 0.44 -8.77
C ASN A 119 -4.38 -0.37 -8.48
N ILE A 120 -5.06 -0.81 -9.55
CA ILE A 120 -6.30 -1.58 -9.46
C ILE A 120 -6.04 -3.02 -9.90
N PHE A 121 -6.26 -3.97 -8.99
CA PHE A 121 -6.06 -5.39 -9.26
C PHE A 121 -7.34 -6.11 -9.73
N ALA A 122 -8.47 -5.40 -9.77
CA ALA A 122 -9.73 -5.90 -10.29
C ALA A 122 -9.85 -5.61 -11.79
N SER A 123 -10.61 -6.43 -12.51
CA SER A 123 -10.95 -6.14 -13.91
C SER A 123 -11.87 -4.92 -13.96
N LEU A 124 -11.56 -3.98 -14.84
CA LEU A 124 -12.32 -2.75 -15.03
C LEU A 124 -13.42 -2.96 -16.09
N LEU A 125 -14.58 -2.34 -15.86
CA LEU A 125 -15.68 -2.22 -16.80
C LEU A 125 -15.73 -0.82 -17.46
N LEU A 126 -14.80 0.07 -17.07
CA LEU A 126 -14.64 1.39 -17.66
C LEU A 126 -14.08 1.29 -19.07
N ASN A 127 -14.49 2.23 -19.92
CA ASN A 127 -13.99 2.43 -21.27
C ASN A 127 -13.35 3.81 -21.40
N ASN A 128 -12.54 3.99 -22.45
CA ASN A 128 -12.04 5.31 -22.81
C ASN A 128 -13.22 6.23 -23.15
N GLY A 129 -13.21 7.44 -22.60
CA GLY A 129 -14.26 8.43 -22.77
C GLY A 129 -15.28 8.48 -21.63
N ASP A 130 -15.31 7.48 -20.74
CA ASP A 130 -16.14 7.49 -19.53
C ASP A 130 -15.72 8.61 -18.58
N GLU A 131 -16.65 9.09 -17.75
CA GLU A 131 -16.37 10.09 -16.74
C GLU A 131 -16.18 9.45 -15.36
N VAL A 132 -15.09 9.81 -14.70
CA VAL A 132 -14.79 9.41 -13.33
C VAL A 132 -14.62 10.62 -12.41
N PRO A 133 -15.12 10.54 -11.18
CA PRO A 133 -14.95 11.62 -10.22
C PRO A 133 -13.49 11.70 -9.73
N VAL A 134 -12.93 12.91 -9.78
CA VAL A 134 -11.60 13.23 -9.26
C VAL A 134 -11.73 14.29 -8.18
N TYR A 135 -11.14 14.03 -7.02
CA TYR A 135 -11.03 14.98 -5.92
C TYR A 135 -9.67 15.66 -5.98
N ILE A 136 -9.66 16.98 -6.17
CA ILE A 136 -8.45 17.77 -6.32
C ILE A 136 -8.39 18.88 -5.27
N ASP A 137 -7.18 19.13 -4.75
CA ASP A 137 -6.88 20.36 -4.03
C ASP A 137 -6.52 21.47 -5.02
N PHE A 138 -7.36 22.51 -5.12
CA PHE A 138 -7.11 23.62 -6.04
C PHE A 138 -5.90 24.48 -5.66
N ARG A 139 -5.44 24.41 -4.42
CA ARG A 139 -4.22 25.10 -3.97
C ARG A 139 -2.96 24.37 -4.36
N ASP A 140 -3.07 23.05 -4.58
CA ASP A 140 -1.97 22.17 -4.97
C ASP A 140 -2.51 21.07 -5.89
N PRO A 141 -2.61 21.33 -7.22
CA PRO A 141 -3.16 20.38 -8.18
C PRO A 141 -2.43 19.02 -8.24
N GLY A 142 -1.21 18.91 -7.69
CA GLY A 142 -0.51 17.64 -7.54
C GLY A 142 -1.13 16.72 -6.48
N LYS A 143 -1.96 17.25 -5.58
CA LYS A 143 -2.73 16.49 -4.60
C LYS A 143 -4.12 16.20 -5.13
N TYR A 144 -4.28 15.01 -5.67
CA TYR A 144 -5.55 14.52 -6.18
C TYR A 144 -5.81 13.05 -5.84
N TRP A 145 -7.08 12.66 -5.97
CA TRP A 145 -7.56 11.30 -5.80
C TRP A 145 -8.59 10.99 -6.88
N VAL A 146 -8.30 9.99 -7.72
CA VAL A 146 -9.25 9.47 -8.71
C VAL A 146 -10.10 8.40 -8.02
N GLU A 147 -11.40 8.64 -7.93
CA GLU A 147 -12.34 7.67 -7.37
C GLU A 147 -12.87 6.78 -8.50
N VAL A 148 -12.47 5.52 -8.48
CA VAL A 148 -13.01 4.49 -9.38
C VAL A 148 -14.17 3.79 -8.65
N PRO A 149 -15.42 3.92 -9.15
CA PRO A 149 -16.57 3.32 -8.48
C PRO A 149 -16.47 1.80 -8.40
N GLU A 150 -16.93 1.19 -7.30
CA GLU A 150 -16.97 -0.27 -7.18
C GLU A 150 -17.83 -0.93 -8.27
N ALA A 151 -18.90 -0.25 -8.71
CA ALA A 151 -19.74 -0.73 -9.82
C ALA A 151 -18.99 -0.83 -11.16
N ALA A 152 -17.90 -0.09 -11.31
CA ALA A 152 -17.03 -0.16 -12.48
C ALA A 152 -15.96 -1.26 -12.37
N MET A 153 -15.95 -2.05 -11.30
CA MET A 153 -15.04 -3.17 -11.09
C MET A 153 -15.81 -4.48 -11.14
N ARG A 154 -15.33 -5.44 -11.93
CA ARG A 154 -15.86 -6.81 -11.92
C ARG A 154 -15.23 -7.57 -10.75
N LYS A 155 -16.08 -8.04 -9.82
CA LYS A 155 -15.69 -8.88 -8.67
C LYS A 155 -15.21 -10.26 -9.11
#